data_AF-A0A6B1GGR5-F1
#
_entry.id   AF-A0A6B1GGR5-F1
#
_cell.length_a   1.000
_cell.length_b   1.000
_cell.length_c   1.000
_cell.angle_alpha   90.00
_cell.angle_beta   90.00
_cell.angle_gamma   90.00
#
_symmetry.space_group_name_H-M   'P 1'
#
loop_
_entity.id
_entity.type
_entity.pdbx_description
1 polymer ?
#
loop_
_entity_poly.entity_id
_entity_poly.type
_entity_poly.pdbx_seq_one_letter_code
_entity_poly.pdbx_strand_id
1 'polypeptide(L)'
;MALLFVAPIAAAHDPLGINLLERTIGPGGAYWLGTDAQGQDVFSRVVHGGRSAAELCVPMVLLALIACIPMAVARIVLDGAGMPKLLHGVEGVLEGLISVPWLMLGILIQVHVLGEWPLWAGLAVVLVPRALRVGWALGANERLQRDHLALVALQAGTLLLAAALTAVVALGFLGLVSGPPEADLGLMLR
;
A
#
# COMPACT_ATOMS: atom_id res chain seq x y z
N MET A 1 1.26 7.85 -9.09
CA MET A 1 1.50 8.79 -7.97
C MET A 1 1.64 10.24 -8.46
N ALA A 2 2.52 10.54 -9.43
CA ALA A 2 2.62 11.91 -9.99
C ALA A 2 1.29 12.45 -10.58
N LEU A 3 0.48 11.60 -11.21
CA LEU A 3 -0.84 11.98 -11.75
C LEU A 3 -1.84 12.44 -10.66
N LEU A 4 -1.68 11.97 -9.42
CA LEU A 4 -2.56 12.29 -8.29
C LEU A 4 -2.24 13.65 -7.66
N PHE A 5 -1.04 14.19 -7.89
CA PHE A 5 -0.70 15.56 -7.47
C PHE A 5 -1.17 16.61 -8.49
N VAL A 6 -1.40 16.21 -9.75
CA VAL A 6 -1.99 17.06 -10.82
C VAL A 6 -3.54 17.00 -10.80
N ALA A 7 -4.10 16.11 -9.98
CA ALA A 7 -5.53 15.89 -9.76
C ALA A 7 -6.42 17.13 -9.64
N PRO A 8 -6.05 18.21 -8.92
CA PRO A 8 -6.94 19.37 -8.77
C PRO A 8 -7.18 20.12 -10.07
N ILE A 9 -6.29 19.94 -11.07
CA ILE A 9 -6.40 20.56 -12.39
C ILE A 9 -7.23 19.66 -13.33
N ALA A 10 -7.33 18.36 -13.05
CA ALA A 10 -8.06 17.40 -13.87
C ALA A 10 -9.50 17.14 -13.37
N ALA A 11 -9.76 17.21 -12.06
CA ALA A 11 -11.09 17.04 -11.49
C ALA A 11 -11.94 18.30 -11.74
N ALA A 12 -12.78 18.25 -12.78
CA ALA A 12 -13.65 19.37 -13.15
C ALA A 12 -14.87 19.55 -12.21
N HIS A 13 -15.25 18.50 -11.47
CA HIS A 13 -16.47 18.47 -10.65
C HIS A 13 -16.20 18.05 -9.19
N ASP A 14 -17.08 18.49 -8.30
CA ASP A 14 -17.09 18.09 -6.89
C ASP A 14 -17.27 16.56 -6.77
N PRO A 15 -16.32 15.81 -6.16
CA PRO A 15 -16.43 14.35 -5.99
C PRO A 15 -17.61 13.91 -5.14
N LEU A 16 -18.21 14.82 -4.34
CA LEU A 16 -19.37 14.54 -3.48
C LEU A 16 -20.68 15.10 -4.05
N GLY A 17 -20.61 15.87 -5.15
CA GLY A 17 -21.77 16.49 -5.77
C GLY A 17 -22.77 15.44 -6.26
N ILE A 18 -23.94 15.38 -5.63
CA ILE A 18 -25.03 14.48 -6.02
C ILE A 18 -25.92 15.20 -7.03
N ASN A 19 -26.00 14.70 -8.27
CA ASN A 19 -26.96 15.17 -9.26
C ASN A 19 -27.86 14.04 -9.76
N LEU A 20 -29.01 13.84 -9.11
CA LEU A 20 -29.96 12.78 -9.45
C LEU A 20 -30.55 12.89 -10.86
N LEU A 21 -30.54 14.09 -11.46
CA LEU A 21 -30.99 14.31 -12.83
C LEU A 21 -29.99 13.73 -13.85
N GLU A 22 -28.73 13.62 -13.45
CA GLU A 22 -27.60 13.20 -14.27
C GLU A 22 -27.03 11.86 -13.81
N ARG A 23 -27.88 10.94 -13.32
CA ARG A 23 -27.47 9.58 -12.90
C ARG A 23 -27.23 8.66 -14.09
N THR A 24 -26.27 7.74 -13.95
CA THR A 24 -25.99 6.68 -14.94
C THR A 24 -25.72 7.19 -16.36
N ILE A 25 -25.11 8.38 -16.49
CA ILE A 25 -24.67 8.92 -17.77
C ILE A 25 -23.41 8.17 -18.20
N GLY A 26 -23.36 7.74 -19.46
CA GLY A 26 -22.18 7.09 -20.04
C GLY A 26 -20.98 8.04 -20.18
N PRO A 27 -19.77 7.51 -20.44
CA PRO A 27 -18.57 8.34 -20.61
C PRO A 27 -18.74 9.32 -21.79
N GLY A 28 -18.44 10.61 -21.57
CA GLY A 28 -18.67 11.65 -22.57
C GLY A 28 -18.26 13.07 -22.12
N GLY A 29 -18.59 14.08 -22.93
CA GLY A 29 -18.04 15.44 -22.83
C GLY A 29 -18.09 16.10 -21.44
N ALA A 30 -19.23 16.04 -20.75
CA ALA A 30 -19.38 16.62 -19.41
C ALA A 30 -18.82 15.72 -18.29
N TYR A 31 -18.85 14.39 -18.47
CA TYR A 31 -18.38 13.40 -17.49
C TYR A 31 -17.47 12.37 -18.15
N TRP A 32 -16.15 12.49 -17.95
CA TRP A 32 -15.15 11.68 -18.67
C TRP A 32 -15.33 10.18 -18.48
N LEU A 33 -15.64 9.75 -17.25
CA LEU A 33 -15.93 8.34 -16.91
C LEU A 33 -17.43 8.08 -16.67
N GLY A 34 -18.28 9.07 -16.94
CA GLY A 34 -19.70 9.01 -16.64
C GLY A 34 -20.03 9.26 -15.16
N THR A 35 -21.29 9.04 -14.80
CA THR A 35 -21.81 9.23 -13.45
C THR A 35 -22.30 7.93 -12.84
N ASP A 36 -22.23 7.83 -11.52
CA ASP A 36 -22.73 6.65 -10.79
C ASP A 36 -24.26 6.68 -10.59
N ALA A 37 -24.78 5.71 -9.84
CA ALA A 37 -26.21 5.60 -9.53
C ALA A 37 -26.77 6.79 -8.73
N GLN A 38 -25.90 7.53 -8.04
CA GLN A 38 -26.22 8.73 -7.29
C GLN A 38 -25.99 10.01 -8.13
N GLY A 39 -25.50 9.87 -9.37
CA GLY A 39 -25.19 11.00 -10.24
C GLY A 39 -23.90 11.73 -9.89
N GLN A 40 -22.99 11.06 -9.19
CA GLN A 40 -21.66 11.61 -8.87
C GLN A 40 -20.68 11.33 -10.01
N ASP A 41 -19.75 12.25 -10.25
CA ASP A 41 -18.70 12.10 -11.27
C ASP A 41 -17.70 10.99 -10.87
N VAL A 42 -17.70 9.89 -11.62
CA VAL A 42 -16.82 8.75 -11.37
C VAL A 42 -15.34 9.15 -11.51
N PHE A 43 -15.01 10.05 -12.43
CA PHE A 43 -13.63 10.49 -12.64
C PHE A 43 -13.12 11.26 -11.43
N SER A 44 -13.86 12.26 -10.97
CA SER A 44 -13.51 13.01 -9.75
C SER A 44 -13.38 12.10 -8.53
N ARG A 45 -14.27 11.10 -8.37
CA ARG A 45 -14.20 10.14 -7.26
C ARG A 45 -12.98 9.22 -7.33
N VAL A 46 -12.62 8.69 -8.51
CA VAL A 46 -11.41 7.86 -8.68
C VAL A 46 -10.15 8.67 -8.35
N VAL A 47 -10.10 9.92 -8.81
CA VAL A 47 -8.94 10.80 -8.57
C VAL A 47 -8.81 11.14 -7.08
N HIS A 48 -9.90 11.51 -6.41
CA HIS A 48 -9.90 11.82 -4.98
C HIS A 48 -9.65 10.57 -4.12
N GLY A 49 -10.30 9.45 -4.42
CA GLY A 49 -10.05 8.18 -3.74
C GLY A 49 -8.62 7.68 -3.94
N GLY A 50 -8.05 7.90 -5.13
CA GLY A 50 -6.65 7.62 -5.42
C GLY A 50 -5.68 8.44 -4.55
N ARG A 51 -6.03 9.70 -4.26
CA ARG A 51 -5.25 10.55 -3.35
C ARG A 51 -5.31 10.03 -1.92
N SER A 52 -6.50 9.75 -1.38
CA SER A 52 -6.67 9.18 -0.04
C SER A 52 -5.90 7.85 0.10
N ALA A 53 -5.97 6.99 -0.92
CA ALA A 53 -5.20 5.75 -0.94
C ALA A 53 -3.68 5.99 -0.98
N ALA A 54 -3.21 7.02 -1.71
CA ALA A 54 -1.81 7.41 -1.73
C ALA A 54 -1.31 7.92 -0.38
N GLU A 55 -2.11 8.74 0.31
CA GLU A 55 -1.80 9.28 1.65
C GLU A 55 -1.58 8.15 2.68
N LEU A 56 -2.28 7.02 2.52
CA LEU A 56 -2.06 5.82 3.33
C LEU A 56 -0.90 4.96 2.84
N CYS A 57 -0.82 4.65 1.54
CA CYS A 57 0.13 3.70 1.00
C CYS A 57 1.58 4.21 0.99
N VAL A 58 1.79 5.50 0.71
CA VAL A 58 3.14 6.09 0.62
C VAL A 58 3.92 5.92 1.93
N PRO A 59 3.40 6.36 3.10
CA PRO A 59 4.14 6.19 4.36
C PRO A 59 4.30 4.71 4.76
N MET A 60 3.32 3.84 4.46
CA MET A 60 3.45 2.39 4.67
C MET A 60 4.65 1.81 3.91
N VAL A 61 4.75 2.12 2.61
CA VAL A 61 5.84 1.61 1.75
C VAL A 61 7.18 2.20 2.15
N LEU A 62 7.24 3.49 2.51
CA LEU A 62 8.48 4.11 3.00
C LEU A 62 9.00 3.42 4.26
N LEU A 63 8.12 3.17 5.25
CA LEU A 63 8.49 2.48 6.49
C LEU A 63 8.97 1.05 6.21
N ALA A 64 8.29 0.34 5.31
CA ALA A 64 8.69 -0.97 4.85
C ALA A 64 10.09 -0.94 4.20
N LEU A 65 10.37 0.01 3.31
CA LEU A 65 11.68 0.14 2.66
C LEU A 65 12.80 0.47 3.66
N ILE A 66 12.53 1.27 4.69
CA ILE A 66 13.49 1.55 5.76
C ILE A 66 13.85 0.25 6.50
N ALA A 67 12.88 -0.64 6.75
CA ALA A 67 13.12 -1.93 7.40
C ALA A 67 13.97 -2.90 6.56
N CYS A 68 14.07 -2.71 5.24
CA CYS A 68 14.96 -3.50 4.38
C CYS A 68 16.44 -3.30 4.73
N ILE A 69 16.84 -2.07 5.05
CA ILE A 69 18.25 -1.69 5.29
C ILE A 69 18.86 -2.47 6.47
N PRO A 70 18.30 -2.44 7.69
CA PRO A 70 18.88 -3.18 8.82
C PRO A 70 18.88 -4.69 8.56
N MET A 71 17.88 -5.22 7.84
CA MET A 71 17.83 -6.64 7.54
C MET A 71 18.89 -7.06 6.50
N ALA A 72 19.17 -6.22 5.51
CA ALA A 72 20.28 -6.42 4.57
C ALA A 72 21.64 -6.39 5.29
N VAL A 73 21.84 -5.43 6.19
CA VAL A 73 23.06 -5.35 7.01
C VAL A 73 23.20 -6.59 7.91
N ALA A 74 22.11 -7.03 8.55
CA ALA A 74 22.11 -8.22 9.39
C ALA A 74 22.54 -9.47 8.61
N ARG A 75 22.05 -9.64 7.37
CA ARG A 75 22.46 -10.73 6.47
C ARG A 75 23.95 -10.72 6.19
N ILE A 76 24.51 -9.55 5.85
CA ILE A 76 25.94 -9.37 5.54
C ILE A 76 26.82 -9.69 6.76
N VAL A 77 26.43 -9.18 7.94
CA VAL A 77 27.17 -9.41 9.19
C VAL A 77 27.16 -10.89 9.57
N LEU A 78 26.01 -11.58 9.43
CA LEU A 78 25.88 -13.00 9.76
C LEU A 78 26.64 -13.91 8.78
N ASP A 79 26.69 -13.54 7.49
CA ASP A 79 27.56 -14.22 6.52
C ASP A 79 29.04 -14.05 6.88
N GLY A 80 29.46 -12.81 7.16
CA GLY A 80 30.85 -12.51 7.53
C GLY A 80 31.29 -13.18 8.85
N ALA A 81 30.36 -13.37 9.79
CA ALA A 81 30.61 -14.07 11.04
C ALA A 81 30.68 -15.61 10.88
N GLY A 82 30.32 -16.16 9.72
CA GLY A 82 30.38 -17.61 9.46
C GLY A 82 29.42 -18.41 10.33
N MET A 83 28.20 -17.89 10.58
CA MET A 83 27.21 -18.51 11.49
C MET A 83 26.03 -19.18 10.73
N PRO A 84 26.24 -20.31 10.03
CA PRO A 84 25.23 -20.91 9.15
C PRO A 84 23.97 -21.37 9.87
N LYS A 85 24.05 -21.72 11.16
CA LYS A 85 22.87 -22.11 11.96
C LYS A 85 21.92 -20.94 12.19
N LEU A 86 22.46 -19.75 12.46
CA LEU A 86 21.66 -18.54 12.65
C LEU A 86 21.07 -18.06 11.33
N LEU A 87 21.80 -18.17 10.22
CA LEU A 87 21.31 -17.85 8.89
C LEU A 87 20.05 -18.64 8.54
N HIS A 88 20.13 -19.98 8.60
CA HIS A 88 18.96 -20.83 8.36
C HIS A 88 17.83 -20.57 9.38
N GLY A 89 18.18 -20.24 10.63
CA GLY A 89 17.20 -19.89 11.66
C GLY A 89 16.40 -18.63 11.30
N VAL A 90 17.07 -17.57 10.87
CA VAL A 90 16.43 -16.32 10.44
C VAL A 90 15.59 -16.54 9.17
N GLU A 91 16.11 -17.29 8.20
CA GLU A 91 15.36 -17.65 6.99
C GLU A 91 14.06 -18.39 7.33
N GLY A 92 14.13 -19.39 8.21
CA GLY A 92 12.95 -20.11 8.68
C GLY A 92 11.94 -19.21 9.39
N VAL A 93 12.41 -18.24 10.18
CA VAL A 93 11.53 -17.25 10.82
C VAL A 93 10.87 -16.35 9.78
N LEU A 94 11.61 -15.86 8.78
CA LEU A 94 11.05 -15.02 7.72
C LEU A 94 10.01 -15.76 6.87
N GLU A 95 10.26 -17.03 6.55
CA GLU A 95 9.32 -17.89 5.85
C GLU A 95 8.07 -18.16 6.69
N GLY A 96 8.26 -18.47 7.98
CA GLY A 96 7.18 -18.64 8.94
C GLY A 96 6.33 -17.38 9.07
N LEU A 97 6.95 -16.20 9.11
CA LEU A 97 6.24 -14.92 9.12
C LEU A 97 5.38 -14.78 7.86
N ILE A 98 5.94 -14.94 6.66
CA ILE A 98 5.17 -14.73 5.42
C ILE A 98 3.97 -15.67 5.27
N SER A 99 3.99 -16.85 5.89
CA SER A 99 2.85 -17.78 5.88
C SER A 99 1.60 -17.24 6.59
N VAL A 100 1.75 -16.26 7.48
CA VAL A 100 0.66 -15.72 8.28
C VAL A 100 -0.21 -14.79 7.43
N PRO A 101 -1.57 -14.82 7.56
CA PRO A 101 -2.45 -13.88 6.87
C PRO A 101 -2.34 -12.45 7.46
N TRP A 102 -1.34 -11.71 6.97
CA TRP A 102 -0.93 -10.41 7.49
C TRP A 102 -2.02 -9.34 7.53
N LEU A 103 -2.98 -9.37 6.60
CA LEU A 103 -4.10 -8.44 6.63
C LEU A 103 -4.91 -8.55 7.92
N MET A 104 -5.13 -9.77 8.42
CA MET A 104 -5.85 -9.99 9.67
C MET A 104 -5.06 -9.44 10.86
N LEU A 105 -3.76 -9.73 10.92
CA LEU A 105 -2.90 -9.22 11.98
C LEU A 105 -2.83 -7.69 11.98
N GLY A 106 -2.70 -7.06 10.82
CA GLY A 106 -2.64 -5.60 10.69
C GLY A 106 -3.87 -4.92 11.29
N ILE A 107 -5.06 -5.45 10.99
CA ILE A 107 -6.33 -4.93 11.56
C ILE A 107 -6.39 -5.17 13.06
N LEU A 108 -6.05 -6.38 13.53
CA LEU A 108 -6.11 -6.72 14.95
C LEU A 108 -5.17 -5.82 15.77
N ILE A 109 -3.94 -5.61 15.29
CA ILE A 109 -2.95 -4.74 15.93
C ILE A 109 -3.44 -3.28 15.89
N GLN A 110 -3.98 -2.80 14.77
CA GLN A 110 -4.53 -1.45 14.68
C GLN A 110 -5.65 -1.22 15.70
N VAL A 111 -6.57 -2.17 15.85
CA VAL A 111 -7.73 -2.04 16.74
C VAL A 111 -7.36 -2.21 18.22
N HIS A 112 -6.45 -3.13 18.55
CA HIS A 112 -6.19 -3.51 19.95
C HIS A 112 -4.93 -2.89 20.56
N VAL A 113 -3.97 -2.47 19.74
CA VAL A 113 -2.65 -2.01 20.21
C VAL A 113 -2.39 -0.57 19.80
N LEU A 114 -2.66 -0.22 18.54
CA LEU A 114 -2.27 1.04 17.92
C LEU A 114 -3.44 2.01 17.76
N GLY A 115 -4.52 1.87 18.53
CA GLY A 115 -5.80 2.56 18.31
C GLY A 115 -5.73 4.08 18.14
N GLU A 116 -4.75 4.75 18.78
CA GLU A 116 -4.53 6.20 18.66
C GLU A 116 -3.53 6.60 17.56
N TRP A 117 -2.79 5.63 17.00
CA TRP A 117 -1.81 5.85 15.95
C TRP A 117 -2.49 6.01 14.60
N PRO A 118 -1.88 6.75 13.66
CA PRO A 118 -2.46 6.91 12.34
C PRO A 118 -2.62 5.55 11.66
N LEU A 119 -3.74 5.36 10.96
CA LEU A 119 -4.13 4.08 10.33
C LEU A 119 -3.02 3.46 9.47
N TRP A 120 -2.31 4.28 8.70
CA TRP A 120 -1.21 3.80 7.86
C TRP A 120 -0.09 3.14 8.67
N ALA A 121 0.14 3.55 9.92
CA ALA A 121 1.19 2.98 10.77
C ALA A 121 0.84 1.58 11.24
N GLY A 122 -0.41 1.32 11.66
CA GLY A 122 -0.83 -0.04 12.01
C GLY A 122 -0.95 -0.95 10.80
N LEU A 123 -1.36 -0.42 9.66
CA LEU A 123 -1.39 -1.18 8.41
C LEU A 123 0.00 -1.46 7.84
N ALA A 124 1.02 -0.67 8.18
CA ALA A 124 2.39 -0.92 7.72
C ALA A 124 2.92 -2.29 8.18
N VAL A 125 2.39 -2.85 9.28
CA VAL A 125 2.72 -4.21 9.76
C VAL A 125 2.44 -5.27 8.69
N VAL A 126 1.45 -5.05 7.82
CA VAL A 126 1.13 -5.95 6.70
C VAL A 126 2.31 -6.10 5.73
N LEU A 127 3.13 -5.06 5.61
CA LEU A 127 4.25 -5.00 4.68
C LEU A 127 5.56 -5.50 5.29
N VAL A 128 5.69 -5.49 6.63
CA VAL A 128 6.93 -5.80 7.36
C VAL A 128 7.56 -7.12 6.91
N PRO A 129 6.88 -8.28 6.90
CA PRO A 129 7.51 -9.56 6.57
C PRO A 129 8.05 -9.60 5.14
N ARG A 130 7.30 -9.01 4.20
CA ARG A 130 7.71 -8.90 2.80
C ARG A 130 8.95 -8.03 2.68
N ALA A 131 8.98 -6.90 3.39
CA ALA A 131 10.11 -5.99 3.41
C ALA A 131 11.35 -6.61 4.04
N LEU A 132 11.20 -7.30 5.18
CA LEU A 132 12.30 -8.01 5.83
C LEU A 132 12.89 -9.08 4.90
N ARG A 133 12.06 -9.88 4.21
CA ARG A 133 12.56 -10.86 3.24
C ARG A 133 13.30 -10.22 2.07
N VAL A 134 12.83 -9.08 1.56
CA VAL A 134 13.52 -8.34 0.50
C VAL A 134 14.89 -7.86 0.99
N GLY A 135 14.95 -7.24 2.18
CA GLY A 135 16.21 -6.81 2.79
C GLY A 135 17.17 -7.98 2.99
N TRP A 136 16.67 -9.11 3.50
CA TRP A 136 17.46 -10.33 3.69
C TRP A 136 18.05 -10.85 2.38
N ALA A 137 17.24 -10.92 1.31
CA ALA A 137 17.71 -11.36 0.00
C ALA A 137 18.74 -10.40 -0.61
N LEU A 138 18.57 -9.08 -0.41
CA LEU A 138 19.52 -8.07 -0.88
C LEU A 138 20.90 -8.23 -0.24
N GLY A 139 20.96 -8.50 1.07
CA GLY A 139 22.23 -8.66 1.78
C GLY A 139 22.98 -9.95 1.45
N ALA A 140 22.34 -10.93 0.80
CA ALA A 140 22.94 -12.22 0.50
C ALA A 140 23.79 -12.22 -0.77
N ASN A 141 23.69 -11.16 -1.58
CA ASN A 141 24.19 -11.18 -2.96
C ASN A 141 24.87 -9.85 -3.32
N GLU A 142 26.18 -9.77 -3.06
CA GLU A 142 26.98 -8.54 -3.28
C GLU A 142 26.90 -8.02 -4.73
N ARG A 143 26.83 -8.94 -5.70
CA ARG A 143 26.73 -8.59 -7.13
C ARG A 143 25.40 -7.93 -7.45
N LEU A 144 24.32 -8.43 -6.85
CA LEU A 144 22.98 -7.86 -6.97
C LEU A 144 22.94 -6.44 -6.34
N GLN A 145 23.61 -6.26 -5.21
CA GLN A 145 23.70 -4.98 -4.50
C GLN A 145 24.51 -3.93 -5.27
N ARG A 146 25.53 -4.33 -6.04
CA ARG A 146 26.34 -3.40 -6.84
C ARG A 146 25.71 -3.06 -8.19
N ASP A 147 25.24 -4.07 -8.91
CA ASP A 147 24.90 -3.91 -10.33
C ASP A 147 23.39 -3.72 -10.56
N HIS A 148 22.54 -4.19 -9.64
CA HIS A 148 21.09 -4.27 -9.85
C HIS A 148 20.25 -3.64 -8.74
N LEU A 149 20.86 -2.90 -7.80
CA LEU A 149 20.16 -2.32 -6.65
C LEU A 149 18.96 -1.48 -7.06
N ALA A 150 19.09 -0.64 -8.09
CA ALA A 150 18.00 0.21 -8.57
C ALA A 150 16.82 -0.62 -9.11
N LEU A 151 17.11 -1.69 -9.87
CA LEU A 151 16.09 -2.56 -10.44
C LEU A 151 15.36 -3.33 -9.33
N VAL A 152 16.11 -3.87 -8.36
CA VAL A 152 15.54 -4.60 -7.22
C VAL A 152 14.73 -3.66 -6.32
N ALA A 153 15.23 -2.45 -6.06
CA ALA A 153 14.51 -1.44 -5.28
C ALA A 153 13.20 -1.02 -5.97
N LEU A 154 13.23 -0.83 -7.30
CA LEU A 154 12.03 -0.54 -8.08
C LEU A 154 11.02 -1.68 -7.99
N GLN A 155 11.48 -2.92 -8.22
CA GLN A 155 10.60 -4.10 -8.16
C GLN A 155 10.03 -4.28 -6.76
N ALA A 156 10.85 -4.19 -5.70
CA ALA A 156 10.41 -4.26 -4.32
C ALA A 156 9.40 -3.16 -3.98
N GLY A 157 9.68 -1.92 -4.40
CA GLY A 157 8.77 -0.79 -4.22
C GLY A 157 7.41 -1.04 -4.88
N THR A 158 7.39 -1.55 -6.11
CA THR A 158 6.12 -1.87 -6.79
C THR A 158 5.35 -3.01 -6.12
N LEU A 159 6.02 -4.05 -5.64
CA LEU A 159 5.39 -5.16 -4.91
C LEU A 159 4.84 -4.73 -3.55
N LEU A 160 5.59 -3.91 -2.80
CA LEU A 160 5.15 -3.35 -1.53
C LEU A 160 3.98 -2.38 -1.73
N LEU A 161 4.02 -1.57 -2.78
CA LEU A 161 2.92 -0.68 -3.14
C LEU A 161 1.66 -1.45 -3.52
N ALA A 162 1.78 -2.50 -4.34
CA ALA A 162 0.66 -3.35 -4.70
C ALA A 162 0.04 -4.01 -3.46
N ALA A 163 0.87 -4.51 -2.54
CA ALA A 163 0.42 -5.06 -1.27
C ALA A 163 -0.28 -4.01 -0.39
N ALA A 164 0.26 -2.79 -0.31
CA ALA A 164 -0.33 -1.68 0.45
C ALA A 164 -1.69 -1.29 -0.12
N LEU A 165 -1.78 -1.09 -1.44
CA LEU A 165 -3.03 -0.76 -2.13
C LEU A 165 -4.08 -1.85 -1.96
N THR A 166 -3.69 -3.12 -2.09
CA THR A 166 -4.61 -4.25 -1.85
C THR A 166 -5.16 -4.21 -0.43
N ALA A 167 -4.31 -3.93 0.56
CA ALA A 167 -4.74 -3.81 1.95
C ALA A 167 -5.71 -2.64 2.15
N VAL A 168 -5.35 -1.43 1.68
CA VAL A 168 -6.16 -0.22 1.84
C VAL A 168 -7.51 -0.38 1.13
N VAL A 169 -7.54 -0.86 -0.11
CA VAL A 169 -8.79 -1.06 -0.86
C VAL A 169 -9.67 -2.14 -0.23
N ALA A 170 -9.09 -3.25 0.22
CA ALA A 170 -9.84 -4.30 0.91
C ALA A 170 -10.47 -3.79 2.21
N LEU A 171 -9.77 -2.94 2.95
CA LEU A 171 -10.27 -2.33 4.17
C LEU A 171 -11.33 -1.26 3.90
N GLY A 172 -11.15 -0.47 2.85
CA GLY A 172 -12.14 0.50 2.38
C GLY A 172 -13.44 -0.18 1.99
N PHE A 173 -13.37 -1.33 1.30
CA PHE A 173 -14.54 -2.15 0.98
C PHE A 173 -15.25 -2.67 2.25
N LEU A 174 -14.49 -3.01 3.29
CA LEU A 174 -15.02 -3.39 4.60
C LEU A 174 -15.51 -2.19 5.44
N GLY A 175 -15.32 -0.94 4.97
CA GLY A 175 -15.68 0.29 5.68
C GLY A 175 -14.76 0.65 6.85
N LEU A 176 -13.52 0.13 6.86
CA LEU A 176 -12.56 0.30 7.96
C LEU A 176 -11.54 1.44 7.74
N VAL A 177 -11.53 2.06 6.56
CA VAL A 177 -10.58 3.15 6.21
C VAL A 177 -11.19 4.53 6.42
N SER A 178 -12.35 4.77 5.79
CA SER A 178 -13.08 6.03 5.87
C SER A 178 -14.58 5.77 5.82
N GLY A 179 -15.36 6.56 6.59
CA GLY A 179 -16.82 6.51 6.55
C GLY A 179 -17.38 7.34 5.39
N PRO A 180 -18.57 7.00 4.84
CA PRO A 180 -19.26 7.89 3.90
C PRO A 180 -19.49 9.26 4.57
N PRO A 181 -19.28 10.40 3.88
CA PRO A 181 -19.35 10.60 2.43
C PRO A 181 -18.01 10.57 1.66
N GLU A 182 -16.86 10.33 2.30
CA GLU A 182 -15.55 10.50 1.64
C GLU A 182 -15.35 9.58 0.42
N ALA A 183 -14.64 10.09 -0.60
CA ALA A 183 -14.26 9.31 -1.77
C ALA A 183 -13.15 8.30 -1.39
N ASP A 184 -13.49 7.02 -1.30
CA ASP A 184 -12.58 5.90 -1.08
C ASP A 184 -12.73 4.87 -2.20
N LEU A 185 -11.59 4.43 -2.75
CA LEU A 185 -11.54 3.41 -3.80
C LEU A 185 -12.21 2.10 -3.36
N GLY A 186 -12.12 1.74 -2.07
CA GLY A 186 -12.75 0.53 -1.55
C GLY A 186 -14.28 0.61 -1.54
N LEU A 187 -14.84 1.78 -1.19
CA LEU A 187 -16.28 2.02 -1.18
C LEU A 187 -16.88 2.10 -2.59
N MET A 188 -16.08 2.44 -3.60
CA MET A 188 -16.51 2.48 -5.01
C MET A 188 -16.78 1.09 -5.61
N LEU A 189 -16.28 0.01 -4.97
CA LEU A 189 -16.45 -1.37 -5.45
C LEU A 189 -17.72 -2.05 -4.93
N ARG A 190 -18.51 -1.35 -4.11
CA ARG A 190 -19.72 -1.88 -3.46
C ARG A 190 -20.97 -1.65 -4.29
#